data_AF-A0A959DVG3-F1
#
_entry.id   AF-A0A959DVG3-F1
#
_cell.length_a   1.000
_cell.length_b   1.000
_cell.length_c   1.000
_cell.angle_alpha   90.00
_cell.angle_beta   90.00
_cell.angle_gamma   90.00
#
_symmetry.space_group_name_H-M   'P 1'
#
loop_
_entity.id
_entity.type
_entity.pdbx_description
1 polymer ?
#
loop_
_entity_poly.entity_id
_entity_poly.type
_entity_poly.pdbx_seq_one_letter_code
_entity_poly.pdbx_strand_id
1 'polypeptide(L)'
;METENTSVGFALQGIKTEQFAILEENYSSKKEIGLGTGLQFRVDNQNKQIGTFLGFEFVQGKKVFLKIQVSCHFKIEETAWNSFVQEDKLVVPKGFLAHLAMITIGTTRGVLFAKTEGTPFSKYIIPTINVAEMIKEDASFEITAE
;
A
#
# COMPACT_ATOMS: atom_id res chain seq x y z
N MET A 1 -1.86 27.07 18.31
CA MET A 1 -2.16 26.95 16.88
C MET A 1 -3.20 25.86 16.76
N GLU A 2 -4.43 26.26 16.49
CA GLU A 2 -5.52 25.32 16.23
C GLU A 2 -5.16 24.57 14.95
N THR A 3 -5.01 23.25 15.03
CA THR A 3 -4.93 22.40 13.85
C THR A 3 -6.28 22.45 13.18
N GLU A 4 -6.41 23.26 12.12
CA GLU A 4 -7.57 23.15 11.23
C GLU A 4 -7.66 21.69 10.77
N ASN A 5 -8.70 21.00 11.24
CA ASN A 5 -9.06 19.66 10.79
C ASN A 5 -9.53 19.77 9.33
N THR A 6 -8.55 19.90 8.42
CA THR A 6 -8.83 19.92 6.99
C THR A 6 -9.17 18.49 6.61
N SER A 7 -10.47 18.19 6.55
CA SER A 7 -10.96 16.88 6.09
C SER A 7 -10.51 16.68 4.65
N VAL A 8 -9.63 15.70 4.42
CA VAL A 8 -9.21 15.32 3.07
C VAL A 8 -10.33 14.49 2.43
N GLY A 9 -10.97 15.03 1.39
CA GLY A 9 -11.95 14.30 0.59
C GLY A 9 -11.26 13.31 -0.36
N PHE A 10 -11.61 12.02 -0.27
CA PHE A 10 -11.09 10.99 -1.17
C PHE A 10 -12.06 9.80 -1.29
N ALA A 11 -11.91 9.02 -2.37
CA ALA A 11 -12.69 7.82 -2.61
C ALA A 11 -11.81 6.69 -3.18
N LEU A 12 -12.01 5.46 -2.69
CA LEU A 12 -11.42 4.26 -3.27
C LEU A 12 -12.12 3.95 -4.60
N GLN A 13 -11.38 4.01 -5.71
CA GLN A 13 -11.93 3.77 -7.06
C GLN A 13 -11.56 2.41 -7.63
N GLY A 14 -10.48 1.79 -7.15
CA GLY A 14 -10.05 0.51 -7.68
C GLY A 14 -9.15 -0.26 -6.73
N ILE A 15 -9.25 -1.58 -6.82
CA ILE A 15 -8.36 -2.54 -6.16
C ILE A 15 -7.82 -3.45 -7.25
N LYS A 16 -6.51 -3.69 -7.26
CA LYS A 16 -5.89 -4.61 -8.22
C LYS A 16 -4.88 -5.51 -7.53
N THR A 17 -4.93 -6.81 -7.85
CA THR A 17 -3.81 -7.71 -7.56
C THR A 17 -2.74 -7.47 -8.60
N GLU A 18 -1.61 -6.90 -8.21
CA GLU A 18 -0.49 -6.63 -9.10
C GLU A 18 0.40 -7.86 -9.26
N GLN A 19 0.63 -8.60 -8.17
CA GLN A 19 1.44 -9.81 -8.17
C GLN A 19 0.85 -10.81 -7.19
N PHE A 20 0.83 -12.09 -7.55
CA PHE A 20 0.53 -13.17 -6.61
C PHE A 20 1.24 -14.44 -7.08
N ALA A 21 1.94 -15.11 -6.16
CA ALA A 21 2.57 -16.39 -6.43
C ALA A 21 2.67 -17.24 -5.18
N ILE A 22 2.43 -18.53 -5.33
CA ILE A 22 2.79 -19.58 -4.37
C ILE A 22 3.90 -20.39 -5.03
N LEU A 23 5.07 -20.43 -4.39
CA LEU A 23 6.24 -21.16 -4.85
C LEU A 23 6.50 -22.29 -3.86
N GLU A 24 5.72 -23.37 -3.98
CA GLU A 24 5.69 -24.48 -3.01
C GLU A 24 7.06 -25.15 -2.87
N GLU A 25 7.84 -25.20 -3.94
CA GLU A 25 9.19 -25.73 -3.97
C GLU A 25 10.18 -24.98 -3.07
N ASN A 26 9.84 -23.73 -2.70
CA ASN A 26 10.64 -22.91 -1.80
C ASN A 26 10.23 -23.05 -0.34
N TYR A 27 9.11 -23.71 -0.04
CA TYR A 27 8.61 -23.90 1.32
C TYR A 27 9.29 -25.10 2.03
N SER A 28 9.54 -24.94 3.33
CA SER A 28 10.04 -25.99 4.21
C SER A 28 9.45 -25.86 5.61
N SER A 29 8.88 -26.95 6.14
CA SER A 29 8.29 -26.99 7.49
C SER A 29 9.28 -26.80 8.63
N LYS A 30 10.59 -26.90 8.36
CA LYS A 30 11.66 -26.86 9.37
C LYS A 30 12.39 -25.52 9.45
N LYS A 31 12.03 -24.53 8.62
CA LYS A 31 12.73 -23.25 8.54
C LYS A 31 11.90 -22.11 9.12
N GLU A 32 12.58 -21.19 9.79
CA GLU A 32 11.98 -19.94 10.23
C GLU A 32 11.50 -19.11 9.05
N ILE A 33 10.42 -18.36 9.28
CA ILE A 33 9.74 -17.56 8.27
C ILE A 33 10.07 -16.09 8.54
N GLY A 34 10.63 -15.43 7.54
CA GLY A 34 10.73 -13.97 7.48
C GLY A 34 9.58 -13.37 6.68
N LEU A 35 9.29 -12.10 6.95
CA LEU A 35 8.33 -11.30 6.19
C LEU A 35 9.03 -10.06 5.63
N GLY A 36 9.09 -9.98 4.31
CA GLY A 36 9.42 -8.74 3.59
C GLY A 36 8.16 -7.92 3.36
N THR A 37 8.24 -6.62 3.60
CA THR A 37 7.15 -5.66 3.37
C THR A 37 7.65 -4.54 2.47
N GLY A 38 6.89 -4.21 1.43
CA GLY A 38 7.15 -3.07 0.54
C GLY A 38 5.93 -2.16 0.46
N LEU A 39 6.14 -0.85 0.57
CA LEU A 39 5.13 0.18 0.38
C LEU A 39 5.62 1.16 -0.68
N GLN A 40 4.80 1.43 -1.69
CA GLN A 40 5.07 2.42 -2.73
C GLN A 40 3.83 3.25 -2.99
N PHE A 41 4.03 4.56 -3.20
CA PHE A 41 3.00 5.47 -3.68
C PHE A 41 3.29 5.88 -5.12
N ARG A 42 2.23 6.05 -5.91
CA ARG A 42 2.29 6.60 -7.26
C ARG A 42 1.19 7.64 -7.42
N VAL A 43 1.45 8.64 -8.26
CA VAL A 43 0.55 9.77 -8.46
C VAL A 43 0.20 9.83 -9.95
N ASP A 44 -1.08 10.02 -10.23
CA ASP A 44 -1.58 10.39 -11.55
C ASP A 44 -2.14 11.81 -11.45
N ASN A 45 -1.39 12.78 -11.97
CA ASN A 45 -1.74 14.19 -11.88
C ASN A 45 -2.97 14.55 -12.72
N GLN A 46 -3.08 13.99 -13.92
CA GLN A 46 -4.21 14.25 -14.83
C GLN A 46 -5.52 13.79 -14.18
N ASN A 47 -5.52 12.60 -13.57
CA ASN A 47 -6.70 12.05 -12.93
C ASN A 47 -6.82 12.38 -11.44
N LYS A 48 -5.90 13.15 -10.85
CA LYS A 48 -5.87 13.49 -9.42
C LYS A 48 -6.02 12.25 -8.54
N GLN A 49 -5.25 11.21 -8.84
CA GLN A 49 -5.29 9.93 -8.15
C GLN A 49 -3.97 9.62 -7.44
N ILE A 50 -4.09 8.95 -6.29
CA ILE A 50 -2.97 8.37 -5.56
C ILE A 50 -3.15 6.84 -5.56
N GLY A 51 -2.21 6.14 -6.18
CA GLY A 51 -2.10 4.69 -6.10
C GLY A 51 -1.21 4.29 -4.92
N THR A 52 -1.72 3.45 -4.03
CA THR A 52 -0.95 2.86 -2.92
C THR A 52 -0.71 1.39 -3.21
N PHE A 53 0.55 1.00 -3.35
CA PHE A 53 1.00 -0.33 -3.71
C PHE A 53 1.65 -0.97 -2.50
N LEU A 54 1.13 -2.11 -2.08
CA LEU A 54 1.61 -2.81 -0.90
C LEU A 54 1.96 -4.25 -1.25
N GLY A 55 3.21 -4.63 -0.97
CA GLY A 55 3.77 -5.94 -1.25
C GLY A 55 4.20 -6.67 0.02
N PHE A 56 3.97 -7.98 0.04
CA PHE A 56 4.47 -8.90 1.05
C PHE A 56 5.15 -10.10 0.41
N GLU A 57 6.28 -10.49 0.98
CA GLU A 57 7.03 -11.68 0.62
C GLU A 57 7.30 -12.50 1.88
N PHE A 58 6.76 -13.73 1.93
CA PHE A 58 7.11 -14.68 2.98
C PHE A 58 8.32 -15.48 2.52
N VAL A 59 9.38 -15.47 3.34
CA VAL A 59 10.72 -15.92 2.96
C VAL A 59 11.22 -16.99 3.92
N GLN A 60 11.82 -18.05 3.40
CA GLN A 60 12.55 -19.06 4.18
C GLN A 60 13.92 -19.31 3.56
N GLY A 61 15.00 -19.17 4.35
CA GLY A 61 16.36 -19.39 3.85
C GLY A 61 16.69 -18.60 2.58
N LYS A 62 16.26 -17.33 2.53
CA LYS A 62 16.39 -16.38 1.40
C LYS A 62 15.56 -16.70 0.15
N LYS A 63 14.66 -17.68 0.19
CA LYS A 63 13.74 -17.99 -0.92
C LYS A 63 12.32 -17.55 -0.57
N VAL A 64 11.68 -16.83 -1.48
CA VAL A 64 10.26 -16.46 -1.35
C VAL A 64 9.40 -17.67 -1.66
N PHE A 65 8.47 -18.02 -0.78
CA PHE A 65 7.53 -19.13 -1.02
C PHE A 65 6.08 -18.66 -1.19
N LEU A 66 5.76 -17.45 -0.74
CA LEU A 66 4.46 -16.83 -0.93
C LEU A 66 4.68 -15.33 -1.15
N LYS A 67 4.09 -14.80 -2.22
CA LYS A 67 4.19 -13.40 -2.62
C LYS A 67 2.83 -12.83 -2.97
N ILE A 68 2.58 -11.61 -2.53
CA ILE A 68 1.38 -10.84 -2.89
C ILE A 68 1.77 -9.38 -3.03
N GLN A 69 1.24 -8.71 -4.05
CA GLN A 69 1.22 -7.25 -4.14
C GLN A 69 -0.18 -6.83 -4.59
N VAL A 70 -0.77 -5.90 -3.85
CA VAL A 70 -2.08 -5.32 -4.16
C VAL A 70 -1.93 -3.81 -4.18
N SER A 71 -2.66 -3.18 -5.10
CA SER A 71 -2.77 -1.73 -5.19
C SER A 71 -4.21 -1.30 -4.91
N CYS A 72 -4.34 -0.21 -4.17
CA CYS A 72 -5.59 0.54 -4.03
C CYS A 72 -5.40 1.91 -4.68
N HIS A 73 -6.35 2.29 -5.53
CA HIS A 73 -6.32 3.55 -6.28
C HIS A 73 -7.38 4.49 -5.73
N PHE A 74 -6.92 5.63 -5.22
CA PHE A 74 -7.78 6.61 -4.56
C PHE A 74 -7.88 7.86 -5.43
N LYS A 75 -9.11 8.29 -5.74
CA LYS A 75 -9.36 9.61 -6.29
C LYS A 75 -9.41 10.61 -5.15
N ILE A 76 -8.68 11.70 -5.30
CA ILE A 76 -8.68 12.79 -4.35
C ILE A 76 -9.63 13.86 -4.87
N GLU A 77 -10.41 14.45 -3.96
CA GLU A 77 -11.28 15.58 -4.27
C GLU A 77 -10.42 16.76 -4.76
N GLU A 78 -10.94 17.53 -5.71
CA GLU A 78 -10.20 18.64 -6.32
C GLU A 78 -9.70 19.68 -5.32
N THR A 79 -10.54 20.03 -4.33
CA THR A 79 -10.19 20.98 -3.26
C THR A 79 -9.00 20.47 -2.43
N ALA A 80 -9.02 19.19 -2.05
CA ALA A 80 -7.95 18.56 -1.30
C ALA A 80 -6.69 18.31 -2.14
N TRP A 81 -6.83 17.98 -3.43
CA TRP A 81 -5.68 17.84 -4.31
C TRP A 81 -4.94 19.15 -4.47
N ASN A 82 -5.68 20.24 -4.73
CA ASN A 82 -5.09 21.56 -4.92
C ASN A 82 -4.41 22.08 -3.63
N SER A 83 -4.86 21.66 -2.44
CA SER A 83 -4.17 22.01 -1.18
C SER A 83 -2.85 21.26 -0.96
N PHE A 84 -2.61 20.17 -1.69
CA PHE A 84 -1.33 19.46 -1.71
C PHE A 84 -0.36 20.03 -2.75
N VAL A 85 -0.84 20.80 -3.73
CA VAL A 85 0.02 21.39 -4.77
C VAL A 85 0.83 22.55 -4.19
N GLN A 86 2.14 22.49 -4.35
CA GLN A 86 3.10 23.53 -4.00
C GLN A 86 4.02 23.75 -5.21
N GLU A 87 3.83 24.88 -5.90
CA GLU A 87 4.56 25.20 -7.14
C GLU A 87 4.44 24.09 -8.20
N ASP A 88 5.53 23.38 -8.48
CA ASP A 88 5.66 22.29 -9.46
C ASP A 88 5.59 20.89 -8.82
N LYS A 89 5.19 20.81 -7.54
CA LYS A 89 5.18 19.56 -6.77
C LYS A 89 3.83 19.31 -6.11
N LEU A 90 3.50 18.04 -6.01
CA LEU A 90 2.45 17.55 -5.11
C LEU A 90 3.10 17.08 -3.81
N VAL A 91 2.84 17.78 -2.71
CA VAL A 91 3.31 17.46 -1.37
C VAL A 91 2.17 16.86 -0.56
N VAL A 92 2.19 15.54 -0.39
CA VAL A 92 1.13 14.80 0.28
C VAL A 92 1.50 14.56 1.75
N PRO A 93 0.65 15.00 2.70
CA PRO A 93 0.94 14.84 4.13
C PRO A 93 1.11 13.37 4.54
N LYS A 94 2.12 13.08 5.36
CA LYS A 94 2.42 11.73 5.86
C LYS A 94 1.26 11.05 6.55
N GLY A 95 0.45 11.82 7.30
CA GLY A 95 -0.73 11.31 7.99
C GLY A 95 -1.78 10.79 7.01
N PHE A 96 -1.94 11.49 5.88
CA PHE A 96 -2.86 11.05 4.83
C PHE A 96 -2.32 9.83 4.07
N LEU A 97 -1.02 9.81 3.74
CA LEU A 97 -0.37 8.62 3.16
C LEU A 97 -0.50 7.39 4.07
N ALA A 98 -0.32 7.57 5.38
CA ALA A 98 -0.49 6.50 6.37
C ALA A 98 -1.93 5.97 6.39
N HIS A 99 -2.92 6.84 6.23
CA HIS A 99 -4.32 6.45 6.13
C HIS A 99 -4.59 5.61 4.86
N LEU A 100 -4.12 6.05 3.69
CA LEU A 100 -4.26 5.29 2.44
C LEU A 100 -3.56 3.93 2.51
N ALA A 101 -2.36 3.88 3.09
CA ALA A 101 -1.62 2.65 3.30
C ALA A 101 -2.31 1.71 4.30
N MET A 102 -2.93 2.23 5.37
CA MET A 102 -3.71 1.42 6.30
C MET A 102 -4.88 0.70 5.60
N ILE A 103 -5.64 1.42 4.77
CA ILE A 103 -6.72 0.83 3.96
C ILE A 103 -6.15 -0.27 3.06
N THR A 104 -5.06 0.04 2.35
CA THR A 104 -4.41 -0.90 1.43
C THR A 104 -3.89 -2.16 2.13
N ILE A 105 -3.37 -2.07 3.36
CA ILE A 105 -2.98 -3.23 4.17
C ILE A 105 -4.18 -4.12 4.47
N GLY A 106 -5.30 -3.52 4.92
CA GLY A 106 -6.53 -4.26 5.18
C GLY A 106 -7.03 -5.00 3.93
N THR A 107 -7.07 -4.30 2.80
CA THR A 107 -7.44 -4.88 1.51
C THR A 107 -6.49 -6.01 1.10
N THR A 108 -5.18 -5.79 1.19
CA THR A 108 -4.15 -6.79 0.81
C THR A 108 -4.26 -8.04 1.66
N ARG A 109 -4.53 -7.90 2.97
CA ARG A 109 -4.78 -9.02 3.88
C ARG A 109 -5.99 -9.84 3.44
N GLY A 110 -7.11 -9.18 3.11
CA GLY A 110 -8.31 -9.84 2.62
C GLY A 110 -8.09 -10.56 1.28
N VAL A 111 -7.39 -9.93 0.34
CA VAL A 111 -7.05 -10.52 -0.96
C VAL A 111 -6.13 -11.73 -0.78
N LEU A 112 -5.11 -11.64 0.08
CA LEU A 112 -4.22 -12.77 0.37
C LEU A 112 -4.99 -13.94 0.96
N PHE A 113 -5.85 -13.69 1.95
CA PHE A 113 -6.70 -14.72 2.55
C PHE A 113 -7.56 -15.41 1.48
N ALA A 114 -8.30 -14.63 0.68
CA ALA A 114 -9.18 -15.17 -0.36
C ALA A 114 -8.43 -15.99 -1.43
N LYS A 115 -7.19 -15.59 -1.78
CA LYS A 115 -6.36 -16.31 -2.77
C LYS A 115 -5.71 -17.57 -2.22
N THR A 116 -5.57 -17.69 -0.91
CA THR A 116 -4.92 -18.84 -0.25
C THR A 116 -5.92 -19.74 0.47
N GLU A 117 -7.19 -19.34 0.54
CA GLU A 117 -8.28 -20.13 1.11
C GLU A 117 -8.35 -21.52 0.45
N GLY A 118 -8.54 -22.55 1.29
CA GLY A 118 -8.51 -23.95 0.83
C GLY A 118 -7.11 -24.53 0.55
N THR A 119 -6.04 -23.73 0.67
CA THR A 119 -4.66 -24.21 0.54
C THR A 119 -3.95 -24.29 1.90
N PRO A 120 -2.85 -25.08 2.02
CA PRO A 120 -2.00 -25.07 3.22
C PRO A 120 -1.35 -23.71 3.53
N PHE A 121 -1.37 -22.77 2.58
CA PHE A 121 -0.80 -21.44 2.72
C PHE A 121 -1.77 -20.42 3.35
N SER A 122 -3.06 -20.76 3.53
CA SER A 122 -4.06 -19.89 4.20
C SER A 122 -3.68 -19.45 5.61
N LYS A 123 -2.83 -20.23 6.30
CA LYS A 123 -2.30 -19.89 7.63
C LYS A 123 -1.32 -18.70 7.62
N TYR A 124 -0.80 -18.31 6.46
CA TYR A 124 0.14 -17.19 6.32
C TYR A 124 -0.64 -15.89 6.14
N ILE A 125 -0.90 -15.23 7.26
CA ILE A 125 -1.69 -14.01 7.31
C ILE A 125 -0.74 -12.82 7.48
N ILE A 126 -1.02 -11.73 6.77
CA ILE A 126 -0.32 -10.46 6.96
C ILE A 126 -0.63 -9.92 8.37
N PRO A 127 0.39 -9.68 9.22
CA PRO A 127 0.16 -9.21 10.59
C PRO A 127 -0.41 -7.79 10.62
N THR A 128 -0.81 -7.34 11.80
CA THR A 128 -1.09 -5.93 12.05
C THR A 128 0.23 -5.16 12.07
N ILE A 129 0.43 -4.28 11.10
CA ILE A 129 1.67 -3.51 10.93
C ILE A 129 1.40 -2.06 11.31
N ASN A 130 2.30 -1.44 12.07
CA ASN A 130 2.21 -0.01 12.37
C ASN A 130 2.66 0.81 11.15
N VAL A 131 1.69 1.21 10.33
CA VAL A 131 1.93 1.96 9.09
C VAL A 131 2.51 3.34 9.34
N ALA A 132 2.13 3.97 10.46
CA ALA A 132 2.60 5.30 10.80
C ALA A 132 4.12 5.33 11.02
N GLU A 133 4.71 4.20 11.44
CA GLU A 133 6.17 4.08 11.60
C GLU A 133 6.89 3.86 10.25
N MET A 134 6.17 3.39 9.23
CA MET A 134 6.73 3.17 7.88
C MET A 134 6.86 4.48 7.08
N ILE A 135 6.06 5.49 7.40
CA ILE A 135 5.99 6.76 6.67
C ILE A 135 6.43 7.88 7.61
N LYS A 136 7.68 8.31 7.46
CA LYS A 136 8.33 9.24 8.41
C LYS A 136 8.08 10.71 8.10
N GLU A 137 7.88 11.03 6.83
CA GLU A 137 7.81 12.37 6.29
C GLU A 137 6.77 12.47 5.16
N ASP A 138 6.43 13.70 4.80
CA ASP A 138 5.53 13.98 3.69
C ASP A 138 6.19 13.54 2.38
N ALA A 139 5.40 13.05 1.42
CA ALA A 139 5.94 12.65 0.13
C ALA A 139 5.80 13.79 -0.88
N SER A 140 6.87 14.07 -1.60
CA SER A 140 6.89 15.03 -2.71
C SER A 140 6.95 14.28 -4.04
N PHE A 141 6.05 14.64 -4.95
CA PHE A 141 6.00 14.11 -6.31
C PHE A 141 6.07 15.28 -7.29
N GLU A 142 6.99 15.18 -8.25
CA GLU A 142 7.07 16.16 -9.34
C GLU A 142 5.80 16.07 -10.19
N ILE A 143 5.13 17.21 -10.41
CA ILE A 143 3.97 17.30 -11.31
C ILE A 143 4.36 18.17 -12.50
N THR A 144 4.56 17.56 -13.67
CA THR A 144 4.75 18.33 -14.89
C THR A 144 3.48 19.14 -15.18
N ALA A 145 3.62 20.46 -15.26
CA ALA A 145 2.68 21.30 -15.97
C ALA A 145 2.77 20.92 -17.46
N GLU A 146 1.67 20.41 -18.02
CA GLU A 146 1.51 20.37 -19.48
C GLU A 146 1.32 21.79 -20.04
#